data_AF-A0A2D2C474-F1
#
_entry.id   AF-A0A2D2C474-F1
#
_cell.length_a   1.000
_cell.length_b   1.000
_cell.length_c   1.000
_cell.angle_alpha   90.00
_cell.angle_beta   90.00
_cell.angle_gamma   90.00
#
_symmetry.space_group_name_H-M   'P 1'
#
loop_
_entity.id
_entity.type
_entity.pdbx_description
1 polymer ?
#
loop_
_entity_poly.entity_id
_entity_poly.type
_entity_poly.pdbx_seq_one_letter_code
_entity_poly.pdbx_strand_id
1 'polypeptide(L)'
;MREESSIETGVGAMLSQVCQEVAEGAGLAVMRGAVGIGKSYALKRIIADLEAQGIDVVFLTATETIAGQVNAFMRAILTQYRTETASSADAEEALWTHLAGRPFAPGGRQVLLIVDEAQKLAVRVLETIRDLYDRGDAAREGNTSAPAFGCVLVENPTFLGKAAISGWPLSKRC
;
A
#
# COMPACT_ATOMS: atom_id res chain seq x y z
N MET A 1 8.66 -18.58 26.80
CA MET A 1 9.58 -18.22 25.69
C MET A 1 9.69 -19.43 24.79
N ARG A 2 9.00 -19.43 23.64
CA ARG A 2 9.24 -20.38 22.57
C ARG A 2 9.80 -19.57 21.42
N GLU A 3 11.09 -19.75 21.13
CA GLU A 3 11.70 -19.36 19.87
C GLU A 3 11.09 -20.26 18.80
N GLU A 4 10.12 -19.74 18.06
CA GLU A 4 9.76 -20.34 16.78
C GLU A 4 10.77 -19.83 15.75
N SER A 5 11.75 -20.68 15.48
CA SER A 5 12.75 -20.51 14.43
C SER A 5 12.07 -20.18 13.11
N SER A 6 12.07 -18.90 12.77
CA SER A 6 11.48 -18.35 11.56
C SER A 6 12.29 -18.80 10.35
N ILE A 7 11.66 -19.46 9.39
CA ILE A 7 12.20 -19.49 8.04
C ILE A 7 12.06 -18.07 7.51
N GLU A 8 13.11 -17.27 7.69
CA GLU A 8 13.27 -15.98 7.03
C GLU A 8 13.40 -16.25 5.54
N THR A 9 12.26 -16.29 4.85
CA THR A 9 12.27 -16.38 3.39
C THR A 9 12.85 -15.08 2.84
N GLY A 10 13.63 -15.15 1.76
CA GLY A 10 14.18 -13.93 1.14
C GLY A 10 13.08 -12.90 0.74
N VAL A 11 11.85 -13.37 0.52
CA VAL A 11 10.67 -12.52 0.31
C VAL A 11 10.27 -11.75 1.57
N GLY A 12 10.28 -12.40 2.73
CA GLY A 12 9.96 -11.77 4.01
C GLY A 12 10.98 -10.71 4.41
N ALA A 13 12.28 -11.01 4.29
CA ALA A 13 13.35 -10.04 4.56
C ALA A 13 13.23 -8.80 3.65
N MET A 14 13.01 -9.01 2.34
CA MET A 14 12.84 -7.90 1.40
C MET A 14 11.59 -7.06 1.69
N LEU A 15 10.45 -7.71 1.99
CA LEU A 15 9.21 -7.00 2.36
C LEU A 15 9.43 -6.17 3.63
N SER A 16 10.11 -6.73 4.63
CA SER A 16 10.39 -6.02 5.88
C SER A 16 11.25 -4.78 5.63
N GLN A 17 12.35 -4.94 4.89
CA GLN A 17 13.25 -3.83 4.56
C GLN A 17 12.52 -2.73 3.79
N VAL A 18 11.80 -3.07 2.71
CA VAL A 18 11.10 -2.06 1.90
C VAL A 18 10.01 -1.36 2.72
N CYS A 19 9.21 -2.09 3.50
CA CYS A 19 8.19 -1.47 4.33
C CYS A 19 8.79 -0.49 5.36
N GLN A 20 9.93 -0.83 5.96
CA GLN A 20 10.64 0.04 6.89
C GLN A 20 11.11 1.32 6.20
N GLU A 21 11.87 1.18 5.11
CA GLU A 21 12.41 2.32 4.35
C GLU A 21 11.29 3.25 3.83
N VAL A 22 10.17 2.67 3.39
CA VAL A 22 9.02 3.41 2.91
C VAL A 22 8.29 4.13 4.04
N ALA A 23 8.14 3.51 5.22
CA ALA A 23 7.53 4.16 6.38
C ALA A 23 8.36 5.33 6.88
N GLU A 24 9.69 5.16 6.95
CA GLU A 24 10.63 6.20 7.38
C GLU A 24 10.70 7.36 6.38
N GLY A 25 10.77 7.05 5.09
CA GLY A 25 10.90 8.03 4.02
C GLY A 25 9.58 8.60 3.51
N ALA A 26 8.43 8.19 4.04
CA ALA A 26 7.11 8.45 3.44
C ALA A 26 7.06 8.13 1.94
N GLY A 27 7.75 7.07 1.54
CA GLY A 27 8.02 6.70 0.14
C GLY A 27 6.83 6.04 -0.55
N LEU A 28 6.99 5.70 -1.81
CA LEU A 28 6.07 4.86 -2.58
C LEU A 28 6.85 3.68 -3.16
N ALA A 29 6.39 2.46 -2.90
CA ALA A 29 6.97 1.25 -3.46
C ALA A 29 5.91 0.35 -4.10
N VAL A 30 6.31 -0.31 -5.19
CA VAL A 30 5.52 -1.36 -5.83
C VAL A 30 6.33 -2.65 -5.81
N MET A 31 5.81 -3.66 -5.14
CA MET A 31 6.50 -4.93 -4.94
C MET A 31 5.83 -6.04 -5.74
N ARG A 32 6.58 -6.64 -6.65
CA ARG A 32 6.10 -7.72 -7.52
C ARG A 32 6.72 -9.04 -7.10
N GLY A 33 5.88 -10.07 -6.93
CA GLY A 33 6.38 -11.42 -6.72
C GLY A 33 5.37 -12.47 -7.17
N ALA A 34 5.83 -13.65 -7.57
CA ALA A 34 4.95 -14.72 -8.04
C ALA A 34 3.85 -15.08 -7.03
N VAL A 35 2.73 -15.61 -7.54
CA VAL A 35 1.64 -16.13 -6.70
C VAL A 35 2.16 -17.31 -5.88
N GLY A 36 1.76 -17.40 -4.61
CA GLY A 36 2.12 -18.54 -3.76
C GLY A 36 3.51 -18.49 -3.11
N ILE A 37 4.30 -17.42 -3.33
CA ILE A 37 5.61 -17.26 -2.66
C ILE A 37 5.52 -16.82 -1.19
N GLY A 38 4.31 -16.72 -0.65
CA GLY A 38 4.07 -16.36 0.76
C GLY A 38 4.00 -14.86 1.07
N LYS A 39 3.81 -13.96 0.08
CA LYS A 39 3.73 -12.49 0.32
C LYS A 39 2.68 -12.10 1.36
N SER A 40 1.43 -12.51 1.17
CA SER A 40 0.33 -12.18 2.10
C SER A 40 0.57 -12.73 3.51
N TYR A 41 1.24 -13.88 3.62
CA TYR A 41 1.61 -14.46 4.91
C TYR A 41 2.75 -13.65 5.56
N ALA A 42 3.78 -13.32 4.81
CA ALA A 42 4.91 -12.51 5.26
C ALA A 42 4.45 -11.11 5.70
N LEU A 43 3.57 -10.46 4.93
CA LEU A 43 3.01 -9.16 5.28
C LEU A 43 2.32 -9.18 6.65
N LYS A 44 1.46 -10.17 6.94
CA LYS A 44 0.78 -10.26 8.24
C LYS A 44 1.75 -10.33 9.41
N ARG A 45 2.88 -11.00 9.23
CA ARG A 45 3.94 -11.07 10.25
C ARG A 45 4.67 -9.73 10.37
N ILE A 46 5.10 -9.17 9.25
CA ILE A 46 5.85 -7.91 9.21
C ILE A 46 5.03 -6.75 9.77
N ILE A 47 3.71 -6.73 9.53
CA ILE A 47 2.81 -5.71 10.08
C ILE A 47 2.91 -5.67 11.61
N ALA A 48 2.87 -6.84 12.28
CA ALA A 48 3.00 -6.89 13.74
C ALA A 48 4.37 -6.37 14.22
N ASP A 49 5.44 -6.67 13.47
CA ASP A 49 6.78 -6.20 13.78
C ASP A 49 6.93 -4.67 13.57
N LEU A 50 6.28 -4.10 12.56
CA LEU A 50 6.25 -2.65 12.29
C LEU A 50 5.41 -1.91 13.35
N GLU A 51 4.24 -2.44 13.71
CA GLU A 51 3.38 -1.87 14.75
C GLU A 51 4.08 -1.87 16.12
N ALA A 52 4.84 -2.94 16.43
CA ALA A 52 5.65 -3.01 17.65
C ALA A 52 6.77 -1.96 17.70
N GLN A 53 7.19 -1.43 16.54
CA GLN A 53 8.15 -0.34 16.41
C GLN A 53 7.49 1.05 16.44
N GLY A 54 6.16 1.12 16.57
CA GLY A 54 5.40 2.37 16.63
C GLY A 54 4.98 2.93 15.26
N ILE A 55 5.11 2.15 14.18
CA ILE A 55 4.59 2.51 12.86
C ILE A 55 3.10 2.17 12.82
N ASP A 56 2.26 3.13 12.43
CA ASP A 56 0.84 2.91 12.24
C ASP A 56 0.59 2.30 10.85
N VAL A 57 0.19 1.03 10.81
CA VAL A 57 0.03 0.31 9.55
C VAL A 57 -1.43 0.24 9.15
N VAL A 58 -1.75 0.82 7.99
CA VAL A 58 -3.05 0.70 7.34
C VAL A 58 -2.97 -0.43 6.31
N PHE A 59 -3.56 -1.59 6.62
CA PHE A 59 -3.48 -2.76 5.74
C PHE A 59 -4.80 -3.04 5.02
N LEU A 60 -4.74 -3.27 3.71
CA LEU A 60 -5.88 -3.72 2.92
C LEU A 60 -5.45 -4.83 1.95
N THR A 61 -6.22 -5.92 1.90
CA THR A 61 -6.13 -6.88 0.79
C THR A 61 -7.19 -6.54 -0.25
N ALA A 62 -6.77 -6.24 -1.47
CA ALA A 62 -7.69 -5.96 -2.56
C ALA A 62 -8.50 -7.22 -2.93
N THR A 63 -9.83 -7.06 -2.96
CA THR A 63 -10.80 -8.06 -3.41
C THR A 63 -11.59 -7.50 -4.59
N GLU A 64 -12.22 -8.34 -5.40
CA GLU A 64 -13.00 -7.87 -6.56
C GLU A 64 -14.08 -6.83 -6.18
N THR A 65 -14.70 -7.00 -5.01
CA THR A 65 -15.72 -6.09 -4.48
C THR A 65 -15.17 -4.70 -4.15
N ILE A 66 -13.95 -4.62 -3.62
CA ILE A 66 -13.33 -3.39 -3.13
C ILE A 66 -12.56 -2.70 -4.27
N ALA A 67 -11.85 -3.50 -5.05
CA ALA A 67 -10.86 -3.05 -6.02
C ALA A 67 -11.49 -2.30 -7.20
N GLY A 68 -12.77 -2.55 -7.48
CA GLY A 68 -13.49 -1.88 -8.53
C GLY A 68 -13.93 -0.45 -8.20
N GLN A 69 -14.17 -0.07 -6.93
CA GLN A 69 -14.90 1.16 -6.58
C GLN A 69 -14.17 2.00 -5.53
N VAL A 70 -13.93 3.29 -5.83
CA VAL A 70 -13.21 4.21 -4.92
C VAL A 70 -13.88 4.30 -3.53
N ASN A 71 -15.19 4.47 -3.48
CA ASN A 71 -15.91 4.52 -2.20
C ASN A 71 -15.82 3.20 -1.42
N ALA A 72 -15.84 2.05 -2.09
CA ALA A 72 -15.70 0.75 -1.43
C ALA A 72 -14.28 0.57 -0.86
N PHE A 73 -13.26 1.01 -1.60
CA PHE A 73 -11.87 1.08 -1.14
C PHE A 73 -11.72 1.93 0.12
N MET A 74 -12.18 3.18 0.10
CA MET A 74 -12.07 4.08 1.26
C MET A 74 -12.85 3.53 2.46
N ARG A 75 -14.08 3.06 2.27
CA ARG A 75 -14.89 2.47 3.34
C ARG A 75 -14.27 1.20 3.92
N ALA A 76 -13.63 0.36 3.10
CA ALA A 76 -12.96 -0.84 3.57
C ALA A 76 -11.80 -0.52 4.53
N ILE A 77 -11.10 0.58 4.30
CA ILE A 77 -10.07 1.08 5.23
C ILE A 77 -10.73 1.68 6.48
N LEU A 78 -11.68 2.62 6.30
CA LEU A 78 -12.32 3.34 7.41
C LEU A 78 -13.09 2.45 8.39
N THR A 79 -13.63 1.32 7.90
CA THR A 79 -14.32 0.34 8.75
C THR A 79 -13.38 -0.26 9.79
N GLN A 80 -12.08 -0.40 9.48
CA GLN A 80 -11.07 -0.90 10.44
C GLN A 80 -10.92 0.06 11.64
N TYR A 81 -11.12 1.35 11.38
CA TYR A 81 -11.09 2.43 12.38
C TYR A 81 -12.48 2.79 12.94
N ARG A 82 -13.51 2.00 12.66
CA ARG A 82 -14.91 2.25 13.06
C ARG A 82 -15.39 3.67 12.71
N THR A 83 -14.89 4.22 11.61
CA THR A 83 -15.24 5.56 11.14
C THR A 83 -16.36 5.46 10.11
N GLU A 84 -17.52 6.03 10.42
CA GLU A 84 -18.65 6.11 9.49
C GLU A 84 -18.63 7.44 8.74
N THR A 85 -18.94 7.39 7.43
CA THR A 85 -18.94 8.58 6.57
C THR A 85 -20.23 8.68 5.77
N ALA A 86 -20.78 9.89 5.72
CA ALA A 86 -22.05 10.19 5.08
C ALA A 86 -21.92 10.39 3.56
N SER A 87 -20.79 10.95 3.11
CA SER A 87 -20.48 11.18 1.70
C SER A 87 -19.11 10.63 1.28
N SER A 88 -18.82 10.68 -0.03
CA SER A 88 -17.50 10.31 -0.57
C SER A 88 -16.41 11.32 -0.19
N ALA A 89 -16.73 12.62 -0.18
CA ALA A 89 -15.79 13.65 0.23
C ALA A 89 -15.40 13.49 1.71
N ASP A 90 -16.38 13.17 2.57
CA ASP A 90 -16.12 12.88 3.98
C ASP A 90 -15.26 11.62 4.15
N ALA A 91 -15.41 10.63 3.26
CA ALA A 91 -14.61 9.40 3.27
C ALA A 91 -13.15 9.65 2.90
N GLU A 92 -12.90 10.49 1.89
CA GLU A 92 -11.54 10.84 1.49
C GLU A 92 -10.83 11.63 2.60
N GLU A 93 -11.50 12.62 3.20
CA GLU A 93 -10.90 13.43 4.26
C GLU A 93 -10.71 12.65 5.57
N ALA A 94 -11.65 11.76 5.91
CA ALA A 94 -11.49 10.84 7.02
C ALA A 94 -10.31 9.89 6.78
N LEU A 95 -10.16 9.36 5.56
CA LEU A 95 -9.05 8.49 5.21
C LEU A 95 -7.72 9.25 5.30
N TRP A 96 -7.67 10.48 4.78
CA TRP A 96 -6.52 11.35 4.91
C TRP A 96 -6.18 11.61 6.38
N THR A 97 -7.15 11.85 7.25
CA THR A 97 -6.90 12.05 8.69
C THR A 97 -6.19 10.86 9.33
N HIS A 98 -6.58 9.63 8.94
CA HIS A 98 -5.92 8.41 9.42
C HIS A 98 -4.54 8.21 8.81
N LEU A 99 -4.34 8.62 7.57
CA LEU A 99 -3.05 8.51 6.87
C LEU A 99 -2.06 9.63 7.20
N ALA A 100 -2.53 10.83 7.59
CA ALA A 100 -1.72 12.01 7.79
C ALA A 100 -0.82 11.90 9.04
N GLY A 101 0.31 11.20 8.89
CA GLY A 101 1.42 11.18 9.84
C GLY A 101 2.25 12.46 9.76
N ARG A 102 3.39 12.50 10.45
CA ARG A 102 4.43 13.54 10.31
C ARG A 102 5.82 12.88 10.38
N PRO A 103 6.16 11.99 9.43
CA PRO A 103 7.28 11.06 9.58
C PRO A 103 8.65 11.74 9.70
N PHE A 104 8.79 12.99 9.24
CA PHE A 104 10.04 13.75 9.31
C PHE A 104 10.14 14.70 10.52
N ALA A 105 9.06 14.85 11.30
CA ALA A 105 9.08 15.62 12.53
C ALA A 105 9.70 14.78 13.67
N PRO A 106 10.47 15.38 14.60
CA PRO A 106 10.96 14.67 15.77
C PRO A 106 9.81 14.04 16.57
N GLY A 107 9.81 12.71 16.71
CA GLY A 107 8.74 11.96 17.38
C GLY A 107 7.40 11.97 16.63
N GLY A 108 7.40 12.35 15.35
CA GLY A 108 6.19 12.36 14.54
C GLY A 108 5.72 10.96 14.18
N ARG A 109 4.40 10.79 14.04
CA ARG A 109 3.78 9.50 13.70
C ARG A 109 4.20 9.09 12.28
N GLN A 110 4.78 7.91 12.14
CA GLN A 110 4.98 7.24 10.85
C GLN A 110 3.74 6.42 10.53
N VAL A 111 3.24 6.55 9.30
CA VAL A 111 2.05 5.83 8.83
C VAL A 111 2.40 5.13 7.52
N LEU A 112 2.01 3.87 7.39
CA LEU A 112 2.28 3.04 6.22
C LEU A 112 0.99 2.43 5.68
N LEU A 113 0.59 2.83 4.48
CA LEU A 113 -0.48 2.17 3.73
C LEU A 113 0.08 0.97 2.95
N ILE A 114 -0.38 -0.23 3.27
CA ILE A 114 -0.04 -1.45 2.53
C ILE A 114 -1.30 -1.96 1.83
N VAL A 115 -1.23 -2.09 0.50
CA VAL A 115 -2.27 -2.74 -0.30
C VAL A 115 -1.75 -4.05 -0.88
N ASP A 116 -2.22 -5.17 -0.36
CA ASP A 116 -1.95 -6.50 -0.92
C ASP A 116 -2.90 -6.81 -2.10
N GLU A 117 -2.45 -7.66 -3.01
CA GLU A 117 -3.16 -7.99 -4.25
C GLU A 117 -3.51 -6.76 -5.12
N ALA A 118 -2.63 -5.74 -5.12
CA ALA A 118 -2.86 -4.45 -5.75
C ALA A 118 -3.14 -4.51 -7.26
N GLN A 119 -2.74 -5.59 -7.95
CA GLN A 119 -3.09 -5.80 -9.37
C GLN A 119 -4.59 -5.92 -9.63
N LYS A 120 -5.41 -6.11 -8.59
CA LYS A 120 -6.87 -6.13 -8.70
C LYS A 120 -7.48 -4.73 -8.75
N LEU A 121 -6.75 -3.70 -8.28
CA LEU A 121 -7.25 -2.34 -8.20
C LEU A 121 -7.56 -1.79 -9.60
N ALA A 122 -8.74 -1.18 -9.74
CA ALA A 122 -9.07 -0.41 -10.91
C ALA A 122 -8.22 0.87 -10.96
N VAL A 123 -7.96 1.37 -12.17
CA VAL A 123 -7.16 2.59 -12.41
C VAL A 123 -7.64 3.76 -11.56
N ARG A 124 -8.96 3.97 -11.48
CA ARG A 124 -9.55 5.03 -10.65
C ARG A 124 -9.22 4.95 -9.16
N VAL A 125 -9.00 3.75 -8.62
CA VAL A 125 -8.60 3.58 -7.21
C VAL A 125 -7.11 3.90 -7.04
N LEU A 126 -6.28 3.52 -8.02
CA LEU A 126 -4.87 3.92 -8.05
C LEU A 126 -4.70 5.44 -8.16
N GLU A 127 -5.54 6.09 -8.97
CA GLU A 127 -5.61 7.56 -9.06
C GLU A 127 -5.93 8.17 -7.70
N THR A 128 -6.93 7.66 -6.97
CA THR A 128 -7.22 8.15 -5.61
C THR A 128 -6.07 7.93 -4.63
N ILE A 129 -5.39 6.77 -4.67
CA ILE A 129 -4.22 6.51 -3.83
C ILE A 129 -3.11 7.52 -4.15
N ARG A 130 -2.89 7.80 -5.43
CA ARG A 130 -1.92 8.80 -5.89
C ARG A 130 -2.30 10.20 -5.40
N ASP A 131 -3.55 10.62 -5.58
CA ASP A 131 -4.01 11.94 -5.13
C ASP A 131 -3.82 12.11 -3.61
N LEU A 132 -4.11 11.07 -2.82
CA LEU A 132 -3.84 11.05 -1.38
C LEU A 132 -2.33 11.11 -1.10
N TYR A 133 -1.52 10.35 -1.84
CA TYR A 133 -0.07 10.35 -1.68
C TYR A 133 0.50 11.75 -1.95
N ASP A 134 0.15 12.37 -3.07
CA ASP A 134 0.64 13.69 -3.52
C ASP A 134 0.34 14.82 -2.49
N ARG A 135 -0.70 14.67 -1.63
CA ARG A 135 -0.93 15.60 -0.50
C ARG A 135 0.27 15.70 0.47
N GLY A 136 1.14 14.70 0.50
CA GLY A 136 2.35 14.66 1.33
C GLY A 136 3.61 15.29 0.73
N ASP A 137 3.54 15.88 -0.47
CA ASP A 137 4.72 16.33 -1.21
C ASP A 137 5.52 17.39 -0.47
N ALA A 138 4.85 18.36 0.17
CA ALA A 138 5.52 19.38 0.96
C ALA A 138 6.45 18.77 2.03
N ALA A 139 6.05 17.63 2.63
CA ALA A 139 6.86 16.94 3.63
C ALA A 139 8.11 16.32 3.00
N ARG A 140 7.95 15.65 1.85
CA ARG A 140 9.03 15.02 1.09
C ARG A 140 9.98 16.03 0.45
N GLU A 141 9.51 17.25 0.20
CA GLU A 141 10.31 18.38 -0.30
C GLU A 141 11.05 19.13 0.82
N GLY A 142 10.90 18.71 2.08
CA GLY A 142 11.71 19.18 3.21
C GLY A 142 10.94 19.98 4.27
N ASN A 143 9.64 20.21 4.11
CA ASN A 143 8.83 20.73 5.20
C ASN A 143 8.55 19.63 6.22
N THR A 144 9.47 19.44 7.17
CA THR A 144 9.41 18.35 8.16
C THR A 144 8.16 18.36 9.03
N SER A 145 7.47 19.50 9.12
CA SER A 145 6.21 19.62 9.84
C SER A 145 5.00 19.18 9.02
N ALA A 146 5.09 19.12 7.69
CA ALA A 146 3.96 18.76 6.83
C ALA A 146 3.56 17.27 6.99
N PRO A 147 2.28 16.94 6.82
CA PRO A 147 1.82 15.57 6.92
C PRO A 147 2.24 14.72 5.72
N ALA A 148 2.52 13.44 5.95
CA ALA A 148 2.78 12.45 4.90
C ALA A 148 2.61 11.02 5.42
N PHE A 149 2.58 10.07 4.49
CA PHE A 149 2.58 8.63 4.75
C PHE A 149 3.38 7.87 3.69
N GLY A 150 3.87 6.69 4.04
CA GLY A 150 4.46 5.74 3.11
C GLY A 150 3.39 4.85 2.48
N CYS A 151 3.59 4.42 1.23
CA CYS A 151 2.66 3.54 0.53
C CYS A 151 3.39 2.37 -0.13
N VAL A 152 2.91 1.15 0.10
CA VAL A 152 3.42 -0.08 -0.51
C VAL A 152 2.29 -0.81 -1.21
N LEU A 153 2.41 -0.99 -2.52
CA LEU A 153 1.51 -1.79 -3.34
C LEU A 153 2.16 -3.14 -3.62
N VAL A 154 1.56 -4.22 -3.11
CA VAL A 154 2.07 -5.59 -3.29
C VAL A 154 1.22 -6.30 -4.34
N GLU A 155 1.87 -6.78 -5.40
CA GLU A 155 1.18 -7.36 -6.54
C GLU A 155 1.83 -8.63 -7.10
N ASN A 156 1.06 -9.34 -7.91
CA ASN A 156 1.50 -10.51 -8.68
C ASN A 156 1.92 -10.10 -10.11
N PRO A 157 3.00 -10.66 -10.68
CA PRO A 157 3.52 -10.28 -12.00
C PRO A 157 2.58 -10.61 -13.17
N THR A 158 1.51 -11.37 -12.95
CA THR A 158 0.59 -11.88 -13.97
C THR A 158 -0.24 -10.80 -14.69
N PHE A 159 -0.11 -9.52 -14.32
CA PHE A 159 -0.93 -8.45 -14.89
C PHE A 159 -0.38 -7.80 -16.17
N LEU A 160 0.91 -7.97 -16.50
CA LEU A 160 1.50 -7.42 -17.76
C LEU A 160 1.30 -8.31 -19.00
N GLY A 161 0.37 -9.27 -18.96
CA GLY A 161 0.12 -10.20 -20.08
C GLY A 161 -1.07 -9.84 -20.99
N LYS A 162 -1.92 -8.87 -20.63
CA LYS A 162 -3.18 -8.62 -21.36
C LYS A 162 -3.30 -7.27 -22.09
N ALA A 163 -2.38 -6.33 -21.87
CA ALA A 163 -2.37 -5.04 -22.59
C ALA A 163 -1.37 -4.98 -23.76
N ALA A 164 -0.48 -5.96 -23.92
CA ALA A 164 0.63 -5.90 -24.89
C ALA A 164 0.47 -6.83 -26.12
N ILE A 165 -0.65 -7.55 -26.26
CA ILE A 165 -0.85 -8.49 -27.38
C ILE A 165 -2.26 -8.38 -27.98
N SER A 166 -2.71 -7.16 -28.26
CA SER A 166 -3.82 -6.94 -29.20
C SER A 166 -3.51 -5.74 -30.08
N GLY A 167 -2.60 -5.90 -31.03
CA GLY A 167 -2.32 -4.83 -31.97
C GLY A 167 -1.00 -4.91 -32.73
N TRP A 168 -0.65 -6.07 -33.32
CA TRP A 168 0.21 -6.03 -34.50
C TRP A 168 0.00 -7.28 -35.38
N PRO A 169 -0.46 -7.14 -36.63
CA PRO A 169 -0.52 -8.26 -37.55
C PRO A 169 0.91 -8.57 -38.01
N LEU A 170 1.41 -9.76 -37.65
CA LEU A 170 2.59 -10.35 -38.27
C LEU A 170 2.26 -10.62 -39.74
N SER A 171 2.63 -9.69 -40.64
CA SER A 171 2.63 -9.97 -42.07
C SER A 171 3.69 -11.02 -42.35
N LYS A 172 3.24 -12.21 -42.76
CA LYS A 172 4.07 -13.21 -43.41
C LYS A 172 4.78 -12.57 -44.61
N ARG A 173 6.09 -12.77 -44.71
CA ARG A 173 6.77 -12.82 -46.01
C ARG A 173 7.64 -14.07 -46.04
N CYS A 174 7.27 -14.96 -46.96
CA CYS A 174 8.20 -15.83 -47.66
C CYS A 174 9.19 -14.99 -48.46
#